data_AF-A0A1M6NUC4-F1
#
_entry.id   AF-A0A1M6NUC4-F1
#
_cell.length_a   1.000
_cell.length_b   1.000
_cell.length_c   1.000
_cell.angle_alpha   90.00
_cell.angle_beta   90.00
_cell.angle_gamma   90.00
#
_symmetry.space_group_name_H-M   'P 1'
#
loop_
_entity.id
_entity.type
_entity.pdbx_description
1 polymer ?
#
loop_
_entity_poly.entity_id
_entity_poly.type
_entity_poly.pdbx_seq_one_letter_code
_entity_poly.pdbx_strand_id
1 'polypeptide(L)'
;MDVKDLLESLDYSKENIHRQALIYSFSNILTLSLLSEFGVKYNLSDEDIKNYIGKLNIKTDKNIMTNKELEISPPVDENHLKDDTKKLSTLSFDFSFVNNLSPIKAIYSGAKLNTSLDPEFKKDIDIGLDLNNKNFKKELKPKNQGLLILNEVNLSRFLYNNSVINRNKNSTYTEKLLGMILLDLAINQALFSYSYLRNSKGFFVKKENLIFDSNELKLKETNEKIDWEDQVYMLWAYAVLYKTLKDSNYERYFQSSKADIFKNYAFNLLNILESHEHEMIELDTANLSSLTSSMVEALHILDKKRKHKSFVISLCDELYTRQKQKGFILSNRYKNEAASLASHFKSIEALINGFQYTNFDLFLSASENIYSNLNTVWDENMGLFKLNKDDDIKYSSKSISYVLRSLNKLLKATNSAEMKKSINNQLTNFFDASINDTGLQTPPPGINKEINMFRKSNGEASIIQDIIDHEKAYVIEKGFKINKADLKINKYSNEFSCEHALFASDAMLTMAMEGNLIL
;
A
#
# COMPACT_ATOMS: atom_id res chain seq x y z
N MET A 1 -19.92 24.51 26.80
CA MET A 1 -18.92 24.24 25.76
C MET A 1 -19.68 23.61 24.61
N ASP A 2 -19.72 24.26 23.44
CA ASP A 2 -20.42 23.74 22.26
C ASP A 2 -19.76 22.40 21.85
N VAL A 3 -20.53 21.46 21.29
CA VAL A 3 -20.01 20.20 20.75
C VAL A 3 -18.93 20.49 19.71
N LYS A 4 -19.08 21.59 18.96
CA LYS A 4 -18.06 22.11 18.04
C LYS A 4 -16.76 22.51 18.76
N ASP A 5 -16.84 23.26 19.86
CA ASP A 5 -15.67 23.67 20.65
C ASP A 5 -15.01 22.46 21.34
N LEU A 6 -15.79 21.44 21.74
CA LEU A 6 -15.28 20.19 22.29
C LEU A 6 -14.53 19.38 21.23
N LEU A 7 -15.09 19.24 20.02
CA LEU A 7 -14.44 18.55 18.91
C LEU A 7 -13.19 19.30 18.41
N GLU A 8 -13.21 20.64 18.38
CA GLU A 8 -12.04 21.48 18.09
C GLU A 8 -10.99 21.39 19.22
N SER A 9 -11.40 21.25 20.48
CA SER A 9 -10.48 21.06 21.62
C SER A 9 -9.86 19.66 21.71
N LEU A 10 -10.47 18.68 21.03
CA LEU A 10 -10.06 17.26 20.99
C LEU A 10 -9.13 16.94 19.81
N ASP A 11 -8.73 17.92 18.99
CA ASP A 11 -7.74 17.76 17.92
C ASP A 11 -8.11 16.71 16.85
N TYR A 12 -9.38 16.68 16.43
CA TYR A 12 -9.80 16.07 15.15
C TYR A 12 -9.37 16.96 13.97
N SER A 13 -8.08 17.26 13.89
CA SER A 13 -7.51 17.98 12.77
C SER A 13 -7.26 17.00 11.60
N LYS A 14 -7.34 17.49 10.36
CA LYS A 14 -6.94 16.74 9.15
C LYS A 14 -5.55 16.12 9.29
N GLU A 15 -4.69 16.76 10.07
CA GLU A 15 -3.36 16.28 10.44
C GLU A 15 -3.40 14.93 11.19
N ASN A 16 -4.37 14.75 12.10
CA ASN A 16 -4.56 13.51 12.86
C ASN A 16 -4.98 12.34 11.96
N ILE A 17 -5.91 12.55 11.03
CA ILE A 17 -6.35 11.51 10.07
C ILE A 17 -5.19 11.02 9.19
N HIS A 18 -4.40 11.95 8.64
CA HIS A 18 -3.24 11.57 7.83
C HIS A 18 -2.18 10.80 8.64
N ARG A 19 -2.00 11.15 9.92
CA ARG A 19 -1.08 10.44 10.81
C ARG A 19 -1.58 9.04 11.13
N GLN A 20 -2.87 8.88 11.44
CA GLN A 20 -3.48 7.58 11.67
C GLN A 20 -3.36 6.69 10.43
N ALA A 21 -3.72 7.21 9.25
CA ALA A 21 -3.56 6.51 7.97
C ALA A 21 -2.11 6.03 7.76
N LEU A 22 -1.12 6.86 8.08
CA LEU A 22 0.30 6.49 7.97
C LEU A 22 0.69 5.35 8.91
N ILE A 23 0.31 5.42 10.19
CA ILE A 23 0.61 4.41 11.20
C ILE A 23 -0.06 3.08 10.86
N TYR A 24 -1.32 3.15 10.44
CA TYR A 24 -2.13 2.03 10.02
C TYR A 24 -1.53 1.30 8.82
N SER A 25 -1.11 2.07 7.81
CA SER A 25 -0.40 1.52 6.67
C SER A 25 0.97 0.96 7.05
N PHE A 26 1.77 1.68 7.84
CA PHE A 26 3.10 1.24 8.26
C PHE A 26 3.04 -0.12 8.98
N SER A 27 2.15 -0.25 9.96
CA SER A 27 2.01 -1.45 10.78
C SER A 27 1.57 -2.65 9.96
N ASN A 28 0.61 -2.45 9.04
CA ASN A 28 0.13 -3.51 8.17
C ASN A 28 1.21 -3.94 7.16
N ILE A 29 1.89 -3.00 6.50
CA ILE A 29 2.95 -3.31 5.53
C ILE A 29 4.08 -4.07 6.23
N LEU A 30 4.58 -3.55 7.35
CA LEU A 30 5.66 -4.21 8.11
C LEU A 30 5.25 -5.62 8.54
N THR A 31 4.04 -5.80 9.08
CA THR A 31 3.53 -7.12 9.46
C THR A 31 3.51 -8.08 8.27
N LEU A 32 2.99 -7.65 7.12
CA LEU A 32 2.90 -8.50 5.92
C LEU A 32 4.26 -8.80 5.30
N SER A 33 5.20 -7.85 5.34
CA SER A 33 6.59 -8.04 4.92
C SER A 33 7.31 -9.05 5.80
N LEU A 34 7.13 -9.00 7.12
CA LEU A 34 7.71 -10.00 8.03
C LEU A 34 7.11 -11.40 7.79
N LEU A 35 5.80 -11.48 7.51
CA LEU A 35 5.14 -12.73 7.14
C LEU A 35 5.55 -13.27 5.76
N SER A 36 6.09 -12.43 4.87
CA SER A 36 6.57 -12.85 3.55
C SER A 36 7.93 -13.57 3.63
N GLU A 37 8.68 -13.35 4.72
CA GLU A 37 9.97 -13.98 5.00
C GLU A 37 9.93 -15.08 6.07
N PHE A 38 8.88 -15.21 6.89
CA PHE A 38 8.87 -16.18 7.98
C PHE A 38 7.53 -16.89 8.21
N GLY A 39 7.56 -18.22 8.17
CA GLY A 39 6.95 -19.01 9.24
C GLY A 39 7.76 -18.72 10.52
N VAL A 40 7.22 -17.86 11.38
CA VAL A 40 7.93 -17.16 12.47
C VAL A 40 8.66 -18.10 13.45
N LYS A 41 9.97 -17.83 13.64
CA LYS A 41 10.54 -17.69 14.98
C LYS A 41 11.27 -16.35 15.05
N TYR A 42 10.59 -15.36 15.61
CA TYR A 42 11.10 -14.02 15.83
C TYR A 42 11.95 -14.04 17.10
N ASN A 43 13.24 -13.80 16.98
CA ASN A 43 14.12 -13.49 18.11
C ASN A 43 15.33 -12.75 17.55
N LEU A 44 15.11 -11.52 17.08
CA LEU A 44 16.22 -10.59 16.91
C LEU A 44 16.52 -10.06 18.30
N SER A 45 17.55 -10.61 18.94
CA SER A 45 17.97 -10.07 20.22
C SER A 45 18.52 -8.65 20.01
N ASP A 46 18.43 -7.80 21.03
CA ASP A 46 19.16 -6.52 21.07
C ASP A 46 20.64 -6.68 20.68
N GLU A 47 21.20 -7.87 20.95
CA GLU A 47 22.56 -8.24 20.63
C GLU A 47 22.76 -8.52 19.14
N ASP A 48 21.76 -9.03 18.41
CA ASP A 48 21.79 -9.19 16.95
C ASP A 48 21.72 -7.83 16.24
N ILE A 49 20.89 -6.92 16.74
CA ILE A 49 20.79 -5.53 16.27
C ILE A 49 22.10 -4.78 16.59
N LYS A 50 22.63 -4.91 17.81
CA LYS A 50 23.92 -4.32 18.21
C LYS A 50 25.10 -4.93 17.46
N ASN A 51 25.10 -6.24 17.19
CA ASN A 51 26.13 -6.90 16.38
C ASN A 51 26.07 -6.46 14.93
N TYR A 52 24.88 -6.23 14.39
CA TYR A 52 24.69 -5.64 13.07
C TYR A 52 25.23 -4.20 13.01
N ILE A 53 24.85 -3.34 13.96
CA ILE A 53 25.38 -1.97 14.10
C ILE A 53 26.91 -1.98 14.33
N GLY A 54 27.40 -2.91 15.13
CA GLY A 54 28.83 -3.11 15.39
C GLY A 54 29.59 -3.52 14.14
N LYS A 55 29.05 -4.43 13.31
CA LYS A 55 29.64 -4.81 12.02
C LYS A 55 29.62 -3.67 11.00
N LEU A 56 28.61 -2.80 11.04
CA LEU A 56 28.58 -1.55 10.27
C LEU A 56 29.70 -0.59 10.71
N ASN A 57 29.92 -0.45 12.02
CA ASN A 57 30.96 0.41 12.60
C ASN A 57 32.40 -0.13 12.42
N ILE A 58 32.60 -1.46 12.44
CA ILE A 58 33.91 -2.09 12.20
C ILE A 58 34.35 -1.94 10.73
N LYS A 59 33.42 -1.84 9.77
CA LYS A 59 33.74 -1.53 8.37
C LYS A 59 34.13 -0.06 8.16
N THR A 60 33.65 0.86 9.00
CA THR A 60 34.11 2.26 9.00
C THR A 60 35.46 2.46 9.67
N ASP A 61 35.77 1.72 10.74
CA ASP A 61 37.05 1.85 11.45
C ASP A 61 38.25 1.25 10.71
N LYS A 62 38.04 0.23 9.86
CA LYS A 62 39.12 -0.32 9.02
C LYS A 62 39.59 0.61 7.89
N ASN A 63 38.87 1.72 7.63
CA ASN A 63 39.30 2.77 6.70
C ASN A 63 39.77 4.06 7.40
N ILE A 64 39.87 4.09 8.73
CA ILE A 64 40.30 5.28 9.50
C ILE A 64 41.63 5.05 10.26
N MET A 65 42.22 3.84 10.19
CA MET A 65 43.56 3.59 10.73
C MET A 65 44.67 3.79 9.70
N THR A 66 45.01 5.05 9.40
CA THR A 66 46.39 5.58 9.40
C THR A 66 46.31 7.09 9.28
N ASN A 67 46.27 7.78 10.41
CA ASN A 67 46.79 9.15 10.58
C ASN A 67 47.14 9.31 12.06
N LYS A 68 48.12 8.51 12.48
CA LYS A 68 48.78 8.67 13.78
C LYS A 68 50.12 9.34 13.50
N GLU A 69 50.06 10.62 13.16
CA GLU A 69 51.17 11.59 13.17
C GLU A 69 50.62 12.91 12.60
N LEU A 70 50.19 13.79 13.50
CA LEU A 70 50.48 15.23 13.46
C LEU A 70 49.80 15.90 14.66
N GLU A 71 50.67 16.30 15.59
CA GLU A 71 50.42 17.05 16.81
C GLU A 71 50.06 18.53 16.54
N ILE A 72 49.31 19.10 17.50
CA ILE A 72 49.15 20.53 17.88
C ILE A 72 48.16 21.42 17.08
N SER A 73 46.98 21.67 17.69
CA SER A 73 46.09 22.87 17.84
C SER A 73 46.03 24.02 16.79
N PRO A 74 45.01 24.94 16.81
CA PRO A 74 43.54 24.89 17.02
C PRO A 74 42.77 25.70 15.90
N PRO A 75 41.59 26.31 16.14
CA PRO A 75 40.24 25.75 16.19
C PRO A 75 39.42 25.90 14.88
N VAL A 76 38.52 24.94 14.69
CA VAL A 76 37.19 25.00 14.04
C VAL A 76 37.02 25.94 12.84
N ASP A 77 36.93 25.34 11.64
CA ASP A 77 36.35 25.95 10.45
C ASP A 77 35.10 25.17 10.02
N GLU A 78 33.98 25.88 9.80
CA GLU A 78 32.61 25.37 9.59
C GLU A 78 32.39 24.63 8.25
N ASN A 79 33.46 24.24 7.55
CA ASN A 79 33.39 23.60 6.24
C ASN A 79 33.38 22.06 6.28
N HIS A 80 33.46 21.42 7.45
CA HIS A 80 33.53 19.95 7.53
C HIS A 80 32.19 19.18 7.49
N LEU A 81 31.04 19.86 7.50
CA LEU A 81 29.71 19.21 7.42
C LEU A 81 29.29 18.76 6.01
N LYS A 82 30.10 19.03 4.97
CA LYS A 82 29.80 18.66 3.58
C LYS A 82 30.54 17.41 3.07
N ASP A 83 31.47 16.85 3.84
CA ASP A 83 32.27 15.70 3.40
C ASP A 83 31.78 14.34 3.93
N ASP A 84 31.04 14.31 5.05
CA ASP A 84 30.52 13.06 5.63
C ASP A 84 29.36 12.45 4.83
N THR A 85 28.59 13.25 4.10
CA THR A 85 27.55 12.76 3.17
C THR A 85 28.16 12.12 1.93
N LYS A 86 29.41 12.46 1.56
CA LYS A 86 30.08 11.95 0.36
C LYS A 86 30.83 10.63 0.59
N LYS A 87 31.21 10.30 1.83
CA LYS A 87 31.89 9.04 2.18
C LYS A 87 30.95 7.85 2.39
N LEU A 88 29.64 8.07 2.60
CA LEU A 88 28.66 6.98 2.74
C LEU A 88 28.14 6.42 1.41
N SER A 89 28.42 7.05 0.27
CA SER A 89 27.88 6.68 -1.06
C SER A 89 28.55 5.45 -1.69
N THR A 90 29.59 4.88 -1.08
CA THR A 90 30.39 3.77 -1.65
C THR A 90 30.36 2.47 -0.83
N LEU A 91 29.59 2.41 0.27
CA LEU A 91 29.48 1.21 1.09
C LEU A 91 28.56 0.18 0.42
N SER A 92 29.17 -0.77 -0.30
CA SER A 92 28.52 -2.02 -0.66
C SER A 92 28.30 -2.86 0.60
N PHE A 93 27.09 -2.76 1.16
CA PHE A 93 26.66 -3.63 2.26
C PHE A 93 26.31 -5.00 1.70
N ASP A 94 27.07 -6.01 2.14
CA ASP A 94 26.84 -7.41 1.79
C ASP A 94 25.81 -7.99 2.79
N PHE A 95 24.56 -8.08 2.34
CA PHE A 95 23.38 -8.54 3.09
C PHE A 95 23.19 -10.07 3.03
N SER A 96 24.26 -10.83 3.04
CA SER A 96 24.22 -12.31 2.99
C SER A 96 23.36 -12.97 4.09
N PHE A 97 22.99 -12.24 5.16
CA PHE A 97 22.11 -12.72 6.21
C PHE A 97 20.60 -12.63 5.91
N VAL A 98 20.12 -11.60 5.19
CA VAL A 98 18.70 -11.51 4.76
C VAL A 98 18.37 -12.65 3.78
N ASN A 99 19.35 -13.04 2.97
CA ASN A 99 19.23 -14.20 2.08
C ASN A 99 19.05 -15.55 2.78
N ASN A 100 19.26 -15.64 4.10
CA ASN A 100 19.25 -16.89 4.86
C ASN A 100 17.97 -17.14 5.69
N LEU A 101 16.93 -16.31 5.57
CA LEU A 101 15.80 -16.36 6.51
C LEU A 101 14.58 -17.21 6.09
N SER A 102 14.42 -17.59 4.82
CA SER A 102 13.45 -18.60 4.35
C SER A 102 13.61 -18.80 2.84
N PRO A 103 13.36 -19.99 2.28
CA PRO A 103 13.34 -20.18 0.83
C PRO A 103 12.13 -19.54 0.15
N ILE A 104 11.07 -19.16 0.89
CA ILE A 104 9.89 -18.50 0.33
C ILE A 104 9.97 -17.00 0.60
N LYS A 105 10.22 -16.23 -0.47
CA LYS A 105 10.29 -14.76 -0.50
C LYS A 105 8.95 -14.18 -1.00
N ALA A 106 7.82 -14.64 -0.46
CA ALA A 106 6.48 -14.35 -1.01
C ALA A 106 5.37 -14.50 0.04
N ILE A 107 4.29 -13.74 -0.12
CA ILE A 107 3.14 -13.75 0.80
C ILE A 107 1.98 -14.61 0.31
N TYR A 108 1.36 -15.37 1.20
CA TYR A 108 0.16 -16.14 0.92
C TYR A 108 -1.11 -15.29 0.84
N SER A 109 -2.09 -15.75 0.05
CA SER A 109 -3.29 -14.98 -0.26
C SER A 109 -4.24 -14.72 0.92
N GLY A 110 -4.19 -15.57 1.95
CA GLY A 110 -4.95 -15.38 3.17
C GLY A 110 -4.80 -16.53 4.17
N ALA A 111 -5.31 -16.31 5.38
CA ALA A 111 -5.38 -17.30 6.46
C ALA A 111 -6.76 -17.24 7.11
N LYS A 112 -7.28 -18.38 7.60
CA LYS A 112 -8.38 -18.31 8.56
C LYS A 112 -7.81 -17.89 9.91
N LEU A 113 -8.39 -16.84 10.47
CA LEU A 113 -8.03 -16.34 11.79
C LEU A 113 -8.80 -17.17 12.82
N ASN A 114 -8.11 -17.77 13.80
CA ASN A 114 -8.78 -18.40 14.93
C ASN A 114 -9.21 -17.31 15.90
N THR A 115 -10.45 -16.84 15.80
CA THR A 115 -11.08 -16.08 16.88
C THR A 115 -12.07 -17.00 17.60
N SER A 116 -11.57 -17.92 18.41
CA SER A 116 -12.39 -18.53 19.46
C SER A 116 -12.24 -17.69 20.72
N LEU A 117 -12.93 -16.55 20.80
CA LEU A 117 -13.07 -15.84 22.06
C LEU A 117 -14.53 -15.44 22.30
N ASP A 118 -14.98 -15.86 23.47
CA ASP A 118 -16.31 -15.74 24.06
C ASP A 118 -16.83 -14.29 24.07
N PRO A 119 -18.11 -14.03 23.73
CA PRO A 119 -18.69 -12.68 23.73
C PRO A 119 -18.50 -11.85 25.01
N GLU A 120 -18.30 -12.46 26.18
CA GLU A 120 -18.09 -11.74 27.44
C GLU A 120 -16.69 -11.11 27.56
N PHE A 121 -15.69 -11.56 26.79
CA PHE A 121 -14.33 -11.01 26.79
C PHE A 121 -14.15 -9.76 25.90
N LYS A 122 -15.20 -9.32 25.20
CA LYS A 122 -15.18 -8.13 24.31
C LYS A 122 -15.16 -6.79 25.04
N LYS A 123 -15.35 -6.77 26.35
CA LYS A 123 -15.45 -5.50 27.10
C LYS A 123 -14.10 -4.86 27.45
N ASP A 124 -12.98 -5.60 27.44
CA ASP A 124 -11.69 -5.02 27.86
C ASP A 124 -10.45 -5.35 27.00
N ILE A 125 -10.51 -6.17 25.94
CA ILE A 125 -9.26 -6.76 25.38
C ILE A 125 -8.97 -6.41 23.91
N ASP A 126 -7.89 -5.65 23.77
CA ASP A 126 -6.75 -5.81 22.85
C ASP A 126 -6.83 -7.00 21.85
N ILE A 127 -7.30 -6.76 20.63
CA ILE A 127 -7.49 -7.80 19.59
C ILE A 127 -6.14 -8.13 18.94
N GLY A 128 -5.42 -9.12 19.50
CA GLY A 128 -4.26 -9.76 18.87
C GLY A 128 -4.68 -10.99 18.05
N LEU A 129 -4.15 -11.12 16.83
CA LEU A 129 -4.43 -12.25 15.94
C LEU A 129 -3.41 -13.38 16.16
N ASP A 130 -3.87 -14.52 16.69
CA ASP A 130 -3.07 -15.74 16.84
C ASP A 130 -3.10 -16.54 15.52
N LEU A 131 -1.98 -16.50 14.77
CA LEU A 131 -1.87 -17.08 13.42
C LEU A 131 -1.55 -18.58 13.50
N ASN A 132 -2.57 -19.44 13.44
CA ASN A 132 -2.36 -20.88 13.39
C ASN A 132 -1.97 -21.34 11.96
N ASN A 133 -0.70 -21.75 11.78
CA ASN A 133 -0.12 -22.19 10.51
C ASN A 133 -0.89 -23.33 9.80
N LYS A 134 -1.73 -24.08 10.52
CA LYS A 134 -2.53 -25.18 9.94
C LYS A 134 -3.66 -24.73 9.00
N ASN A 135 -4.06 -23.45 9.04
CA ASN A 135 -5.23 -22.94 8.30
C ASN A 135 -4.90 -21.88 7.22
N PHE A 136 -3.63 -21.74 6.83
CA PHE A 136 -3.24 -20.84 5.73
C PHE A 136 -3.69 -21.38 4.37
N LYS A 137 -4.30 -20.52 3.55
CA LYS A 137 -4.43 -20.81 2.12
C LYS A 137 -3.05 -20.61 1.52
N LYS A 138 -2.31 -21.70 1.27
CA LYS A 138 -0.95 -21.74 0.71
C LYS A 138 -0.86 -21.34 -0.77
N GLU A 139 -1.68 -20.38 -1.14
CA GLU A 139 -1.87 -19.90 -2.49
C GLU A 139 -1.13 -18.58 -2.65
N LEU A 140 -0.21 -18.56 -3.61
CA LEU A 140 0.55 -17.40 -4.04
C LEU A 140 -0.16 -16.79 -5.25
N LYS A 141 -0.68 -15.58 -5.08
CA LYS A 141 -1.26 -14.77 -6.16
C LYS A 141 -0.25 -13.72 -6.61
N PRO A 142 0.07 -13.61 -7.92
CA PRO A 142 0.93 -12.56 -8.45
C PRO A 142 0.47 -11.15 -8.07
N LYS A 143 -0.82 -10.83 -8.18
CA LYS A 143 -1.36 -9.53 -7.77
C LYS A 143 -1.04 -9.16 -6.33
N ASN A 144 -1.13 -10.12 -5.41
CA ASN A 144 -0.79 -9.88 -4.00
C ASN A 144 0.70 -9.60 -3.83
N GLN A 145 1.56 -10.28 -4.60
CA GLN A 145 3.00 -10.00 -4.58
C GLN A 145 3.28 -8.60 -5.12
N GLY A 146 2.69 -8.25 -6.27
CA GLY A 146 2.82 -6.92 -6.87
C GLY A 146 2.38 -5.82 -5.92
N LEU A 147 1.24 -6.00 -5.23
CA LEU A 147 0.74 -5.06 -4.22
C LEU A 147 1.68 -4.94 -3.00
N LEU A 148 2.27 -6.03 -2.51
CA LEU A 148 3.21 -5.96 -1.39
C LEU A 148 4.50 -5.23 -1.80
N ILE A 149 5.08 -5.60 -2.95
CA ILE A 149 6.24 -4.92 -3.53
C ILE A 149 5.98 -3.41 -3.67
N LEU A 150 4.82 -3.01 -4.21
CA LEU A 150 4.45 -1.60 -4.35
C LEU A 150 4.41 -0.88 -3.01
N ASN A 151 3.78 -1.49 -2.01
CA ASN A 151 3.66 -0.94 -0.66
C ASN A 151 5.03 -0.81 0.03
N GLU A 152 5.89 -1.83 -0.05
CA GLU A 152 7.24 -1.83 0.50
C GLU A 152 8.13 -0.76 -0.14
N VAL A 153 8.06 -0.62 -1.48
CA VAL A 153 8.84 0.39 -2.19
C VAL A 153 8.33 1.80 -1.87
N ASN A 154 7.02 2.01 -1.77
CA ASN A 154 6.48 3.32 -1.41
C ASN A 154 6.77 3.69 0.05
N LEU A 155 6.67 2.74 0.97
CA LEU A 155 7.00 2.96 2.37
C LEU A 155 8.50 3.21 2.57
N SER A 156 9.37 2.44 1.91
CA SER A 156 10.82 2.69 1.95
C SER A 156 11.18 4.08 1.42
N ARG A 157 10.59 4.50 0.29
CA ARG A 157 10.75 5.87 -0.23
C ARG A 157 10.28 6.94 0.75
N PHE A 158 9.19 6.71 1.47
CA PHE A 158 8.73 7.63 2.51
C PHE A 158 9.75 7.72 3.67
N LEU A 159 10.14 6.56 4.22
CA LEU A 159 11.09 6.42 5.33
C LEU A 159 12.51 6.88 4.98
N TYR A 160 12.85 7.05 3.70
CA TYR A 160 14.13 7.59 3.28
C TYR A 160 14.39 8.99 3.90
N ASN A 161 13.34 9.82 3.95
CA ASN A 161 13.42 11.21 4.45
C ASN A 161 12.38 11.57 5.52
N ASN A 162 11.28 10.83 5.67
CA ASN A 162 10.17 11.23 6.54
C ASN A 162 9.97 10.23 7.67
N SER A 163 9.74 10.74 8.89
CA SER A 163 9.39 9.89 10.02
C SER A 163 7.90 9.52 10.01
N VAL A 164 7.60 8.27 10.37
CA VAL A 164 6.22 7.78 10.60
C VAL A 164 5.66 8.29 11.90
N ILE A 165 6.52 8.44 12.92
CA ILE A 165 6.11 8.89 14.26
C ILE A 165 6.00 10.41 14.30
N ASN A 166 6.93 11.11 13.64
CA ASN A 166 7.09 12.56 13.69
C ASN A 166 7.06 13.19 12.30
N ARG A 167 5.86 13.53 11.80
CA ARG A 167 5.63 13.98 10.42
C ARG A 167 6.50 15.18 9.95
N ASN A 168 6.86 16.07 10.88
CA ASN A 168 7.68 17.27 10.59
C ASN A 168 9.17 17.07 10.85
N LYS A 169 9.60 15.82 11.11
CA LYS A 169 10.99 15.47 11.34
C LYS A 169 11.48 14.54 10.24
N ASN A 170 12.78 14.65 9.99
CA ASN A 170 13.47 13.67 9.17
C ASN A 170 13.38 12.29 9.82
N SER A 171 13.38 11.25 8.99
CA SER A 171 13.43 9.88 9.48
C SER A 171 14.66 9.63 10.36
N THR A 172 14.42 8.91 11.44
CA THR A 172 15.44 8.40 12.35
C THR A 172 16.34 7.39 11.65
N TYR A 173 17.47 7.03 12.28
CA TYR A 173 18.35 5.99 11.77
C TYR A 173 17.61 4.65 11.61
N THR A 174 16.81 4.25 12.61
CA THR A 174 16.02 3.02 12.59
C THR A 174 15.01 3.00 11.45
N GLU A 175 14.28 4.09 11.24
CA GLU A 175 13.32 4.21 10.12
C GLU A 175 14.00 4.10 8.76
N LYS A 176 15.16 4.75 8.58
CA LYS A 176 15.95 4.64 7.34
C LYS A 176 16.43 3.22 7.10
N LEU A 177 16.87 2.53 8.15
CA LEU A 177 17.28 1.13 8.09
C LEU A 177 16.10 0.22 7.72
N LEU A 178 14.94 0.40 8.34
CA LEU A 178 13.71 -0.33 7.98
C LEU A 178 13.34 -0.09 6.52
N GLY A 179 13.44 1.16 6.04
CA GLY A 179 13.24 1.46 4.62
C GLY A 179 14.19 0.69 3.70
N MET A 180 15.47 0.53 4.09
CA MET A 180 16.42 -0.28 3.32
C MET A 180 16.03 -1.77 3.30
N ILE A 181 15.61 -2.31 4.45
CA ILE A 181 15.16 -3.71 4.57
C ILE A 181 13.97 -3.93 3.65
N LEU A 182 12.91 -3.12 3.78
CA LEU A 182 11.70 -3.22 2.95
C LEU A 182 12.01 -3.17 1.45
N LEU A 183 12.95 -2.34 1.02
CA LEU A 183 13.35 -2.29 -0.38
C LEU A 183 14.05 -3.58 -0.84
N ASP A 184 14.90 -4.18 0.00
CA ASP A 184 15.54 -5.46 -0.34
C ASP A 184 14.51 -6.61 -0.40
N LEU A 185 13.53 -6.63 0.52
CA LEU A 185 12.39 -7.54 0.48
C LEU A 185 11.64 -7.43 -0.85
N ALA A 186 11.29 -6.21 -1.24
CA ALA A 186 10.61 -5.94 -2.49
C ALA A 186 11.38 -6.44 -3.71
N ILE A 187 12.70 -6.23 -3.75
CA ILE A 187 13.58 -6.74 -4.83
C ILE A 187 13.57 -8.27 -4.85
N ASN A 188 13.73 -8.90 -3.68
CA ASN A 188 13.79 -10.35 -3.52
C ASN A 188 12.47 -11.01 -3.94
N GLN A 189 11.34 -10.45 -3.52
CA GLN A 189 10.00 -10.90 -3.87
C GLN A 189 9.69 -10.69 -5.36
N ALA A 190 10.17 -9.59 -5.94
CA ALA A 190 10.06 -9.31 -7.37
C ALA A 190 10.80 -10.35 -8.24
N LEU A 191 12.02 -10.71 -7.84
CA LEU A 191 12.83 -11.75 -8.49
C LEU A 191 12.23 -13.15 -8.33
N PHE A 192 11.75 -13.46 -7.12
CA PHE A 192 11.03 -14.71 -6.84
C PHE A 192 9.79 -14.83 -7.74
N SER A 193 8.95 -13.80 -7.77
CA SER A 193 7.71 -13.81 -8.56
C SER A 193 7.99 -14.05 -10.03
N TYR A 194 9.00 -13.38 -10.59
CA TYR A 194 9.39 -13.57 -12.00
C TYR A 194 9.82 -15.02 -12.30
N SER A 195 10.59 -15.61 -11.39
CA SER A 195 11.20 -16.93 -11.58
C SER A 195 10.19 -18.06 -11.36
N TYR A 196 9.28 -17.90 -10.39
CA TYR A 196 8.48 -19.00 -9.89
C TYR A 196 6.98 -18.86 -10.13
N LEU A 197 6.44 -17.66 -10.33
CA LEU A 197 4.99 -17.44 -10.51
C LEU A 197 4.56 -17.27 -11.96
N ARG A 198 5.45 -17.52 -12.93
CA ARG A 198 5.08 -17.55 -14.35
C ARG A 198 4.83 -18.97 -14.85
N ASN A 199 3.95 -19.11 -15.83
CA ASN A 199 3.77 -20.35 -16.58
C ASN A 199 4.77 -20.44 -17.75
N SER A 200 4.74 -21.55 -18.48
CA SER A 200 5.61 -21.79 -19.65
C SER A 200 5.39 -20.79 -20.79
N LYS A 201 4.23 -20.15 -20.87
CA LYS A 201 3.90 -19.11 -21.84
C LYS A 201 4.36 -17.71 -21.42
N GLY A 202 4.93 -17.57 -20.22
CA GLY A 202 5.45 -16.30 -19.70
C GLY A 202 4.44 -15.43 -18.96
N PHE A 203 3.20 -15.88 -18.77
CA PHE A 203 2.19 -15.16 -17.99
C PHE A 203 2.35 -15.44 -16.50
N PHE A 204 2.11 -14.43 -15.66
CA PHE A 204 1.94 -14.62 -14.23
C PHE A 204 0.65 -15.39 -13.95
N VAL A 205 0.75 -16.45 -13.14
CA VAL A 205 -0.38 -17.31 -12.78
C VAL A 205 -0.34 -17.66 -11.30
N LYS A 206 -1.51 -17.89 -10.74
CA LYS A 206 -1.66 -18.31 -9.35
C LYS A 206 -1.12 -19.72 -9.12
N LYS A 207 -0.30 -19.88 -8.07
CA LYS A 207 0.29 -21.17 -7.70
C LYS A 207 0.01 -21.53 -6.24
N GLU A 208 -0.11 -22.83 -5.96
CA GLU A 208 -0.24 -23.38 -4.61
C GLU A 208 1.06 -24.05 -4.20
N ASN A 209 1.50 -23.81 -2.96
CA ASN A 209 2.63 -24.51 -2.37
C ASN A 209 2.19 -25.86 -1.77
N LEU A 210 2.70 -26.95 -2.32
CA LEU A 210 2.33 -28.32 -1.99
C LEU A 210 3.08 -28.88 -0.76
N ILE A 211 4.13 -28.21 -0.27
CA ILE A 211 4.96 -28.70 0.83
C ILE A 211 4.60 -28.02 2.16
N PHE A 212 4.74 -28.75 3.27
CA PHE A 212 4.53 -28.26 4.64
C PHE A 212 5.82 -27.82 5.35
N ASP A 213 6.97 -28.27 4.87
CA ASP A 213 8.29 -27.88 5.36
C ASP A 213 8.69 -26.49 4.83
N SER A 214 9.23 -25.66 5.70
CA SER A 214 9.71 -24.32 5.36
C SER A 214 10.93 -24.34 4.46
N ASN A 215 11.66 -25.46 4.32
CA ASN A 215 12.93 -25.51 3.60
C ASN A 215 12.84 -25.93 2.12
N GLU A 216 11.67 -26.36 1.64
CA GLU A 216 11.47 -26.81 0.26
C GLU A 216 10.27 -26.11 -0.41
N LEU A 217 10.48 -25.67 -1.65
CA LEU A 217 9.45 -25.01 -2.45
C LEU A 217 8.95 -25.94 -3.56
N LYS A 218 7.67 -26.31 -3.53
CA LYS A 218 7.01 -27.03 -4.62
C LYS A 218 5.71 -26.36 -5.01
N LEU A 219 5.75 -25.61 -6.10
CA LEU A 219 4.61 -24.85 -6.60
C LEU A 219 3.88 -25.61 -7.70
N LYS A 220 2.56 -25.62 -7.60
CA LYS A 220 1.66 -26.16 -8.64
C LYS A 220 0.72 -25.06 -9.12
N GLU A 221 0.54 -24.98 -10.44
CA GLU A 221 -0.45 -24.08 -11.04
C GLU A 221 -1.87 -24.49 -10.64
N THR A 222 -2.65 -23.51 -10.21
CA THR A 222 -4.02 -23.74 -9.68
C THR A 222 -5.12 -23.41 -10.68
N ASN A 223 -4.80 -22.63 -11.72
CA ASN A 223 -5.74 -22.20 -12.75
C ASN A 223 -4.98 -21.91 -14.06
N GLU A 224 -5.54 -22.32 -15.20
CA GLU A 224 -5.00 -22.02 -16.53
C GLU A 224 -5.50 -20.69 -17.08
N LYS A 225 -6.62 -20.15 -16.55
CA LYS A 225 -7.14 -18.85 -16.99
C LYS A 225 -6.22 -17.73 -16.55
N ILE A 226 -5.79 -16.92 -17.52
CA ILE A 226 -5.00 -15.71 -17.27
C ILE A 226 -5.88 -14.67 -16.57
N ASP A 227 -5.36 -14.16 -15.45
CA ASP A 227 -5.89 -12.97 -14.81
C ASP A 227 -5.05 -11.77 -15.30
N TRP A 228 -5.71 -10.82 -15.97
CA TRP A 228 -5.05 -9.62 -16.48
C TRP A 228 -4.63 -8.68 -15.35
N GLU A 229 -5.34 -8.66 -14.21
CA GLU A 229 -4.90 -7.88 -13.06
C GLU A 229 -3.57 -8.39 -12.51
N ASP A 230 -3.36 -9.72 -12.46
CA ASP A 230 -2.07 -10.30 -12.05
C ASP A 230 -0.91 -9.75 -12.89
N GLN A 231 -1.10 -9.59 -14.20
CA GLN A 231 -0.07 -9.05 -15.09
C GLN A 231 0.16 -7.56 -14.83
N VAL A 232 -0.91 -6.76 -14.73
CA VAL A 232 -0.84 -5.30 -14.57
C VAL A 232 -0.22 -4.91 -13.23
N TYR A 233 -0.57 -5.59 -12.13
CA TYR A 233 0.03 -5.27 -10.82
C TYR A 233 1.52 -5.62 -10.76
N MET A 234 1.94 -6.71 -11.43
CA MET A 234 3.37 -7.01 -11.56
C MET A 234 4.11 -6.01 -12.45
N LEU A 235 3.48 -5.56 -13.55
CA LEU A 235 4.02 -4.47 -14.39
C LEU A 235 4.25 -3.21 -13.55
N TRP A 236 3.25 -2.81 -12.78
CA TRP A 236 3.33 -1.62 -11.94
C TRP A 236 4.42 -1.75 -10.87
N ALA A 237 4.49 -2.89 -10.19
CA ALA A 237 5.55 -3.18 -9.22
C ALA A 237 6.95 -3.07 -9.82
N TYR A 238 7.18 -3.67 -10.99
CA TYR A 238 8.48 -3.58 -11.68
C TYR A 238 8.80 -2.16 -12.16
N ALA A 239 7.82 -1.40 -12.62
CA ALA A 239 8.01 0.00 -13.00
C ALA A 239 8.45 0.85 -11.79
N VAL A 240 7.79 0.68 -10.64
CA VAL A 240 8.11 1.42 -9.41
C VAL A 240 9.48 1.02 -8.85
N LEU A 241 9.85 -0.26 -8.88
CA LEU A 241 11.20 -0.72 -8.54
C LEU A 241 12.25 -0.10 -9.47
N TYR A 242 12.05 -0.17 -10.78
CA TYR A 242 12.94 0.45 -11.77
C TYR A 242 13.16 1.94 -11.46
N LYS A 243 12.07 2.70 -11.26
CA LYS A 243 12.14 4.12 -10.93
C LYS A 243 12.98 4.35 -9.68
N THR A 244 12.67 3.65 -8.60
CA THR A 244 13.30 3.84 -7.29
C THR A 244 14.79 3.53 -7.33
N LEU A 245 15.17 2.41 -7.96
CA LEU A 245 16.57 1.97 -8.05
C LEU A 245 17.41 2.79 -9.03
N LYS A 246 16.78 3.63 -9.87
CA LYS A 246 17.46 4.50 -10.84
C LYS A 246 17.42 5.99 -10.44
N ASP A 247 16.66 6.35 -9.42
CA ASP A 247 16.43 7.74 -9.02
C ASP A 247 17.56 8.22 -8.10
N SER A 248 18.29 9.24 -8.55
CA SER A 248 19.40 9.85 -7.80
C SER A 248 18.95 10.53 -6.50
N ASN A 249 17.66 10.85 -6.34
CA ASN A 249 17.13 11.38 -5.09
C ASN A 249 17.18 10.34 -3.95
N TYR A 250 17.28 9.06 -4.29
CA TYR A 250 17.44 7.95 -3.37
C TYR A 250 18.81 7.29 -3.54
N GLU A 251 19.89 8.08 -3.42
CA GLU A 251 21.27 7.63 -3.68
C GLU A 251 21.63 6.29 -3.01
N ARG A 252 21.21 6.07 -1.76
CA ARG A 252 21.48 4.79 -1.05
C ARG A 252 20.72 3.58 -1.63
N TYR A 253 19.65 3.82 -2.39
CA TYR A 253 18.88 2.79 -3.08
C TYR A 253 19.36 2.56 -4.52
N PHE A 254 20.28 3.39 -5.02
CA PHE A 254 20.69 3.35 -6.42
C PHE A 254 21.39 2.03 -6.77
N GLN A 255 20.78 1.25 -7.66
CA GLN A 255 21.30 -0.06 -8.10
C GLN A 255 21.03 -0.23 -9.59
N SER A 256 21.85 0.40 -10.44
CA SER A 256 21.60 0.49 -11.89
C SER A 256 21.40 -0.87 -12.57
N SER A 257 22.19 -1.89 -12.22
CA SER A 257 22.07 -3.22 -12.83
C SER A 257 20.71 -3.89 -12.53
N LYS A 258 20.25 -3.84 -11.28
CA LYS A 258 18.92 -4.32 -10.88
C LYS A 258 17.80 -3.46 -11.47
N ALA A 259 17.99 -2.14 -11.54
CA ALA A 259 17.03 -1.25 -12.17
C ALA A 259 16.78 -1.65 -13.64
N ASP A 260 17.84 -1.95 -14.40
CA ASP A 260 17.74 -2.36 -15.80
C ASP A 260 17.07 -3.75 -15.96
N ILE A 261 17.26 -4.67 -15.00
CA ILE A 261 16.52 -5.94 -14.97
C ILE A 261 15.01 -5.70 -14.85
N PHE A 262 14.57 -4.92 -13.86
CA PHE A 262 13.14 -4.65 -13.65
C PHE A 262 12.53 -3.82 -14.78
N LYS A 263 13.30 -2.93 -15.38
CA LYS A 263 12.89 -2.23 -16.61
C LYS A 263 12.56 -3.22 -17.73
N ASN A 264 13.44 -4.19 -17.97
CA ASN A 264 13.22 -5.20 -19.00
C ASN A 264 12.01 -6.08 -18.69
N TYR A 265 11.82 -6.49 -17.43
CA TYR A 265 10.63 -7.25 -17.02
C TYR A 265 9.34 -6.46 -17.25
N ALA A 266 9.34 -5.16 -16.91
CA ALA A 266 8.21 -4.27 -17.13
C ALA A 266 7.89 -4.12 -18.63
N PHE A 267 8.87 -3.85 -19.49
CA PHE A 267 8.62 -3.74 -20.93
C PHE A 267 8.13 -5.05 -21.56
N ASN A 268 8.64 -6.20 -21.11
CA ASN A 268 8.15 -7.50 -21.58
C ASN A 268 6.66 -7.69 -21.23
N LEU A 269 6.25 -7.33 -20.01
CA LEU A 269 4.84 -7.39 -19.62
C LEU A 269 3.98 -6.40 -20.38
N LEU A 270 4.47 -5.19 -20.62
CA LEU A 270 3.76 -4.17 -21.39
C LEU A 270 3.48 -4.67 -22.82
N ASN A 271 4.46 -5.27 -23.49
CA ASN A 271 4.27 -5.86 -24.81
C ASN A 271 3.22 -7.00 -24.80
N ILE A 272 3.22 -7.84 -23.77
CA ILE A 272 2.20 -8.89 -23.59
C ILE A 272 0.81 -8.25 -23.45
N LEU A 273 0.69 -7.20 -22.65
CA LEU A 273 -0.59 -6.53 -22.40
C LEU A 273 -1.12 -5.82 -23.66
N GLU A 274 -0.27 -5.11 -24.39
CA GLU A 274 -0.67 -4.47 -25.65
C GLU A 274 -1.13 -5.48 -26.71
N SER A 275 -0.43 -6.62 -26.82
CA SER A 275 -0.85 -7.67 -27.77
C SER A 275 -2.17 -8.35 -27.42
N HIS A 276 -2.70 -8.15 -26.21
CA HIS A 276 -3.96 -8.72 -25.73
C HIS A 276 -4.98 -7.63 -25.35
N GLU A 277 -4.84 -6.41 -25.91
CA GLU A 277 -5.72 -5.27 -25.64
C GLU A 277 -7.22 -5.62 -25.76
N HIS A 278 -7.61 -6.37 -26.79
CA HIS A 278 -8.99 -6.77 -27.02
C HIS A 278 -9.57 -7.56 -25.84
N GLU A 279 -8.81 -8.53 -25.31
CA GLU A 279 -9.26 -9.36 -24.18
C GLU A 279 -9.44 -8.53 -22.90
N MET A 280 -8.65 -7.47 -22.75
CA MET A 280 -8.73 -6.56 -21.61
C MET A 280 -9.98 -5.68 -21.69
N ILE A 281 -10.29 -5.14 -22.87
CA ILE A 281 -11.49 -4.31 -23.14
C ILE A 281 -12.77 -5.10 -22.86
N GLU A 282 -12.77 -6.42 -23.10
CA GLU A 282 -13.93 -7.28 -22.87
C GLU A 282 -14.22 -7.61 -21.40
N LEU A 283 -13.33 -7.24 -20.48
CA LEU A 283 -13.53 -7.46 -19.05
C LEU A 283 -14.76 -6.70 -18.53
N ASP A 284 -15.34 -7.23 -17.45
CA ASP A 284 -16.36 -6.48 -16.70
C ASP A 284 -15.78 -5.16 -16.18
N THR A 285 -16.67 -4.22 -15.86
CA THR A 285 -16.27 -2.86 -15.47
C THR A 285 -15.42 -2.86 -14.21
N ALA A 286 -15.67 -3.76 -13.26
CA ALA A 286 -14.90 -3.81 -12.03
C ALA A 286 -13.42 -4.17 -12.29
N ASN A 287 -13.16 -5.07 -13.24
CA ASN A 287 -11.82 -5.53 -13.60
C ASN A 287 -11.14 -4.57 -14.59
N LEU A 288 -11.86 -4.10 -15.61
CA LEU A 288 -11.35 -3.10 -16.56
C LEU A 288 -10.94 -1.81 -15.84
N SER A 289 -11.75 -1.27 -14.93
CA SER A 289 -11.36 -0.06 -14.21
C SER A 289 -10.13 -0.26 -13.33
N SER A 290 -10.06 -1.40 -12.64
CA SER A 290 -8.95 -1.74 -11.74
C SER A 290 -7.63 -1.85 -12.50
N LEU A 291 -7.63 -2.59 -13.62
CA LEU A 291 -6.44 -2.76 -14.45
C LEU A 291 -6.05 -1.45 -15.14
N THR A 292 -7.01 -0.66 -15.66
CA THR A 292 -6.71 0.57 -16.38
C THR A 292 -6.01 1.57 -15.47
N SER A 293 -6.50 1.73 -14.23
CA SER A 293 -5.86 2.60 -13.25
C SER A 293 -4.39 2.21 -13.01
N SER A 294 -4.13 0.94 -12.67
CA SER A 294 -2.76 0.46 -12.37
C SER A 294 -1.84 0.42 -13.60
N MET A 295 -2.37 0.14 -14.79
CA MET A 295 -1.62 0.18 -16.05
C MET A 295 -1.09 1.60 -16.31
N VAL A 296 -1.97 2.59 -16.15
CA VAL A 296 -1.61 3.99 -16.40
C VAL A 296 -0.55 4.47 -15.40
N GLU A 297 -0.65 4.08 -14.12
CA GLU A 297 0.39 4.37 -13.11
C GLU A 297 1.76 3.84 -13.53
N ALA A 298 1.82 2.60 -14.05
CA ALA A 298 3.06 2.02 -14.56
C ALA A 298 3.59 2.80 -15.79
N LEU A 299 2.71 3.17 -16.71
CA LEU A 299 3.08 3.90 -17.93
C LEU A 299 3.57 5.32 -17.65
N HIS A 300 3.06 6.00 -16.62
CA HIS A 300 3.61 7.30 -16.17
C HIS A 300 5.11 7.22 -15.82
N ILE A 301 5.59 6.03 -15.42
CA ILE A 301 6.98 5.78 -15.09
C ILE A 301 7.78 5.37 -16.34
N LEU A 302 7.27 4.39 -17.09
CA LEU A 302 8.00 3.74 -18.19
C LEU A 302 7.98 4.56 -19.47
N ASP A 303 6.90 5.29 -19.74
CA ASP A 303 6.62 5.92 -21.02
C ASP A 303 6.51 7.45 -20.91
N LYS A 304 7.63 8.09 -20.55
CA LYS A 304 7.72 9.56 -20.47
C LYS A 304 7.37 10.27 -21.79
N LYS A 305 7.54 9.60 -22.94
CA LYS A 305 7.23 10.15 -24.26
C LYS A 305 5.78 9.86 -24.70
N ARG A 306 4.99 9.19 -23.87
CA ARG A 306 3.57 8.85 -24.13
C ARG A 306 3.36 8.11 -25.47
N LYS A 307 4.29 7.23 -25.86
CA LYS A 307 4.17 6.38 -27.06
C LYS A 307 2.96 5.44 -27.01
N HIS A 308 2.54 5.01 -25.82
CA HIS A 308 1.46 4.04 -25.59
C HIS A 308 0.12 4.78 -25.32
N LYS A 309 0.00 6.02 -25.80
CA LYS A 309 -1.18 6.87 -25.60
C LYS A 309 -2.44 6.26 -26.23
N SER A 310 -2.34 5.66 -27.41
CA SER A 310 -3.47 5.01 -28.08
C SER A 310 -4.04 3.85 -27.24
N PHE A 311 -3.16 3.02 -26.67
CA PHE A 311 -3.53 1.91 -25.81
C PHE A 311 -4.32 2.39 -24.57
N VAL A 312 -3.82 3.44 -23.89
CA VAL A 312 -4.53 4.05 -22.75
C VAL A 312 -5.87 4.65 -23.17
N ILE A 313 -5.92 5.36 -24.30
CA ILE A 313 -7.16 5.94 -24.83
C ILE A 313 -8.20 4.85 -25.04
N SER A 314 -7.83 3.72 -25.65
CA SER A 314 -8.74 2.61 -25.93
C SER A 314 -9.37 2.02 -24.66
N LEU A 315 -8.56 1.78 -23.63
CA LEU A 315 -9.05 1.28 -22.33
C LEU A 315 -9.99 2.28 -21.63
N CYS A 316 -9.65 3.57 -21.67
CA CYS A 316 -10.46 4.62 -21.06
C CYS A 316 -11.73 4.93 -21.86
N ASP A 317 -11.68 4.84 -23.20
CA ASP A 317 -12.83 5.03 -24.08
C ASP A 317 -13.88 3.94 -23.85
N GLU A 318 -13.46 2.68 -23.70
CA GLU A 318 -14.38 1.61 -23.30
C GLU A 318 -15.06 1.91 -21.95
N LEU A 319 -14.34 2.42 -20.94
CA LEU A 319 -14.97 2.82 -19.68
C LEU A 319 -15.93 4.00 -19.86
N TYR A 320 -15.56 4.96 -20.69
CA TYR A 320 -16.39 6.11 -21.03
C TYR A 320 -17.70 5.69 -21.72
N THR A 321 -17.67 4.77 -22.69
CA THR A 321 -18.88 4.28 -23.38
C THR A 321 -19.85 3.52 -22.47
N ARG A 322 -19.34 2.95 -21.37
CA ARG A 322 -20.15 2.30 -20.32
C ARG A 322 -20.84 3.30 -19.40
N GLN A 323 -20.41 4.56 -19.37
CA GLN A 323 -21.09 5.63 -18.65
C GLN A 323 -22.38 6.00 -19.40
N LYS A 324 -23.51 5.98 -18.70
CA LYS A 324 -24.80 6.37 -19.25
C LYS A 324 -25.21 7.78 -18.79
N GLN A 325 -26.34 8.24 -19.30
CA GLN A 325 -26.96 9.50 -18.88
C GLN A 325 -27.11 9.52 -17.35
N LYS A 326 -26.84 10.67 -16.74
CA LYS A 326 -26.81 10.88 -15.28
C LYS A 326 -25.64 10.23 -14.53
N GLY A 327 -24.61 9.72 -15.22
CA GLY A 327 -23.34 9.33 -14.57
C GLY A 327 -23.29 7.94 -13.94
N PHE A 328 -24.32 7.09 -14.10
CA PHE A 328 -24.19 5.68 -13.72
C PHE A 328 -23.36 4.90 -14.74
N ILE A 329 -22.59 3.92 -14.28
CA ILE A 329 -21.79 3.05 -15.14
C ILE A 329 -22.39 1.65 -15.21
N LEU A 330 -22.36 1.04 -16.39
CA LEU A 330 -22.79 -0.34 -16.58
C LEU A 330 -21.81 -1.35 -15.97
N SER A 331 -22.31 -2.48 -15.48
CA SER A 331 -21.51 -3.58 -14.93
C SER A 331 -20.64 -4.28 -15.98
N ASN A 332 -21.11 -4.31 -17.22
CA ASN A 332 -20.43 -4.88 -18.38
C ASN A 332 -20.94 -4.18 -19.66
N ARG A 333 -20.12 -4.16 -20.72
CA ARG A 333 -20.49 -3.60 -22.03
C ARG A 333 -21.77 -4.19 -22.64
N TYR A 334 -22.09 -5.45 -22.35
CA TYR A 334 -23.24 -6.16 -22.91
C TYR A 334 -24.46 -6.20 -21.97
N LYS A 335 -24.33 -5.72 -20.73
CA LYS A 335 -25.40 -5.79 -19.72
C LYS A 335 -25.88 -4.40 -19.34
N ASN A 336 -27.19 -4.17 -19.45
CA ASN A 336 -27.82 -2.93 -18.98
C ASN A 336 -28.10 -2.95 -17.48
N GLU A 337 -27.12 -3.40 -16.69
CA GLU A 337 -27.18 -3.44 -15.22
C GLU A 337 -26.20 -2.42 -14.66
N ALA A 338 -26.60 -1.67 -13.64
CA ALA A 338 -25.70 -0.75 -12.97
C ALA A 338 -24.56 -1.52 -12.27
N ALA A 339 -23.35 -0.99 -12.36
CA ALA A 339 -22.22 -1.55 -11.63
C ALA A 339 -22.33 -1.29 -10.13
N SER A 340 -21.53 -2.01 -9.34
CA SER A 340 -21.47 -1.79 -7.89
C SER A 340 -20.95 -0.39 -7.55
N LEU A 341 -21.18 0.05 -6.30
CA LEU A 341 -20.59 1.29 -5.76
C LEU A 341 -19.06 1.31 -5.96
N ALA A 342 -18.39 0.21 -5.60
CA ALA A 342 -16.94 0.08 -5.75
C ALA A 342 -16.50 0.21 -7.22
N SER A 343 -17.27 -0.36 -8.16
CA SER A 343 -16.97 -0.25 -9.61
C SER A 343 -17.07 1.18 -10.13
N HIS A 344 -18.04 1.98 -9.63
CA HIS A 344 -18.14 3.39 -9.98
C HIS A 344 -16.90 4.18 -9.51
N PHE A 345 -16.48 3.98 -8.25
CA PHE A 345 -15.26 4.62 -7.75
C PHE A 345 -14.02 4.19 -8.52
N LYS A 346 -13.81 2.88 -8.76
CA LYS A 346 -12.70 2.42 -9.63
C LYS A 346 -12.70 3.12 -10.99
N SER A 347 -13.88 3.35 -11.57
CA SER A 347 -14.02 4.01 -12.86
C SER A 347 -13.62 5.48 -12.81
N ILE A 348 -14.00 6.20 -11.75
CA ILE A 348 -13.51 7.56 -11.48
C ILE A 348 -11.98 7.56 -11.47
N GLU A 349 -11.39 6.65 -10.69
CA GLU A 349 -9.94 6.53 -10.58
C GLU A 349 -9.24 6.30 -11.93
N ALA A 350 -9.74 5.32 -12.69
CA ALA A 350 -9.20 4.95 -13.99
C ALA A 350 -9.32 6.08 -15.03
N LEU A 351 -10.46 6.78 -15.05
CA LEU A 351 -10.70 7.89 -15.97
C LEU A 351 -9.84 9.11 -15.63
N ILE A 352 -9.63 9.41 -14.34
CA ILE A 352 -8.71 10.49 -13.93
C ILE A 352 -7.27 10.15 -14.31
N ASN A 353 -6.83 8.91 -14.08
CA ASN A 353 -5.52 8.47 -14.51
C ASN A 353 -5.38 8.58 -16.04
N GLY A 354 -6.40 8.14 -16.78
CA GLY A 354 -6.49 8.31 -18.23
C GLY A 354 -6.37 9.76 -18.65
N PHE A 355 -7.10 10.68 -18.01
CA PHE A 355 -7.01 12.13 -18.24
C PHE A 355 -5.58 12.64 -18.01
N GLN A 356 -4.96 12.33 -16.87
CA GLN A 356 -3.60 12.76 -16.54
C GLN A 356 -2.53 12.21 -17.50
N TYR A 357 -2.79 11.05 -18.11
CA TYR A 357 -1.89 10.44 -19.08
C TYR A 357 -2.05 11.04 -20.48
N THR A 358 -3.29 11.25 -20.91
CA THR A 358 -3.66 11.53 -22.30
C THR A 358 -3.99 13.00 -22.57
N ASN A 359 -4.34 13.77 -21.53
CA ASN A 359 -4.94 15.11 -21.58
C ASN A 359 -6.27 15.15 -22.35
N PHE A 360 -7.08 14.09 -22.27
CA PHE A 360 -8.42 14.06 -22.87
C PHE A 360 -9.47 14.46 -21.83
N ASP A 361 -9.98 15.69 -21.92
CA ASP A 361 -10.91 16.28 -20.95
C ASP A 361 -12.20 15.46 -20.78
N LEU A 362 -12.63 14.74 -21.82
CA LEU A 362 -13.80 13.84 -21.77
C LEU A 362 -13.70 12.82 -20.62
N PHE A 363 -12.49 12.32 -20.32
CA PHE A 363 -12.31 11.36 -19.23
C PHE A 363 -12.49 12.04 -17.86
N LEU A 364 -12.00 13.27 -17.69
CA LEU A 364 -12.24 14.05 -16.47
C LEU A 364 -13.73 14.36 -16.31
N SER A 365 -14.38 14.86 -17.36
CA SER A 365 -15.83 15.15 -17.34
C SER A 365 -16.67 13.91 -17.01
N ALA A 366 -16.30 12.74 -17.54
CA ALA A 366 -16.96 11.48 -17.20
C ALA A 366 -16.77 11.10 -15.72
N SER A 367 -15.57 11.28 -15.17
CA SER A 367 -15.30 11.04 -13.76
C SER A 367 -16.12 11.97 -12.84
N GLU A 368 -16.24 13.25 -13.20
CA GLU A 368 -17.05 14.25 -12.48
C GLU A 368 -18.55 13.92 -12.53
N ASN A 369 -19.05 13.45 -13.68
CA ASN A 369 -20.42 12.98 -13.83
C ASN A 369 -20.71 11.75 -12.95
N ILE A 370 -19.79 10.78 -12.92
CA ILE A 370 -19.92 9.60 -12.07
C ILE A 370 -19.93 10.01 -10.59
N TYR A 371 -19.02 10.89 -10.18
CA TYR A 371 -19.01 11.42 -8.81
C TYR A 371 -20.32 12.14 -8.47
N SER A 372 -20.82 12.98 -9.36
CA SER A 372 -22.07 13.72 -9.14
C SER A 372 -23.25 12.78 -8.89
N ASN A 373 -23.30 11.63 -9.58
CA ASN A 373 -24.27 10.57 -9.31
C ASN A 373 -24.06 9.92 -7.94
N LEU A 374 -22.82 9.56 -7.60
CA LEU A 374 -22.48 8.97 -6.30
C LEU A 374 -22.77 9.92 -5.12
N ASN A 375 -22.63 11.22 -5.33
CA ASN A 375 -22.93 12.22 -4.32
C ASN A 375 -24.42 12.24 -3.92
N THR A 376 -25.32 11.77 -4.79
CA THR A 376 -26.75 11.64 -4.47
C THR A 376 -27.07 10.55 -3.43
N VAL A 377 -26.12 9.63 -3.21
CA VAL A 377 -26.23 8.52 -2.26
C VAL A 377 -25.28 8.68 -1.07
N TRP A 378 -24.72 9.88 -0.89
CA TRP A 378 -23.95 10.23 0.31
C TRP A 378 -24.88 10.46 1.50
N ASP A 379 -24.65 9.74 2.59
CA ASP A 379 -25.37 9.94 3.86
C ASP A 379 -24.50 10.78 4.81
N GLU A 380 -24.86 12.06 4.96
CA GLU A 380 -24.13 13.00 5.82
C GLU A 380 -24.10 12.59 7.28
N ASN A 381 -25.15 11.90 7.77
CA ASN A 381 -25.23 11.49 9.16
C ASN A 381 -24.32 10.29 9.44
N MET A 382 -24.20 9.38 8.47
CA MET A 382 -23.35 8.19 8.61
C MET A 382 -21.92 8.44 8.15
N GLY A 383 -21.64 9.48 7.37
CA GLY A 383 -20.34 9.68 6.73
C GLY A 383 -20.02 8.59 5.70
N LEU A 384 -21.02 7.93 5.12
CA LEU A 384 -20.85 6.78 4.21
C LEU A 384 -21.72 6.93 2.96
N PHE A 385 -21.26 6.36 1.84
CA PHE A 385 -22.11 6.20 0.66
C PHE A 385 -23.04 4.99 0.85
N LYS A 386 -24.33 5.17 0.61
CA LYS A 386 -25.37 4.16 0.84
C LYS A 386 -26.36 4.11 -0.31
N LEU A 387 -26.38 3.00 -1.05
CA LEU A 387 -27.38 2.80 -2.08
C LEU A 387 -28.76 2.60 -1.43
N ASN A 388 -29.76 3.37 -1.87
CA ASN A 388 -31.12 3.38 -1.29
C ASN A 388 -31.84 2.01 -1.26
N LYS A 389 -31.34 1.02 -2.01
CA LYS A 389 -31.93 -0.32 -2.12
C LYS A 389 -31.35 -1.34 -1.13
N ASP A 390 -30.29 -0.99 -0.41
CA ASP A 390 -29.61 -1.93 0.47
C ASP A 390 -30.16 -1.86 1.90
N ASP A 391 -30.60 -3.00 2.43
CA ASP A 391 -31.03 -3.16 3.83
C ASP A 391 -29.84 -3.04 4.81
N ASP A 392 -28.62 -3.27 4.32
CA ASP A 392 -27.39 -3.25 5.09
C ASP A 392 -26.31 -2.46 4.36
N ILE A 393 -25.49 -1.71 5.11
CA ILE A 393 -24.29 -1.08 4.54
C ILE A 393 -23.15 -2.07 4.63
N LYS A 394 -22.48 -2.32 3.51
CA LYS A 394 -21.40 -3.31 3.41
C LYS A 394 -20.17 -2.72 2.74
N TYR A 395 -19.06 -2.66 3.47
CA TYR A 395 -17.78 -2.25 2.94
C TYR A 395 -16.73 -3.32 3.18
N SER A 396 -16.01 -3.68 2.13
CA SER A 396 -14.73 -4.38 2.27
C SER A 396 -13.61 -3.34 2.39
N SER A 397 -12.48 -3.65 3.03
CA SER A 397 -11.33 -2.74 3.09
C SER A 397 -10.78 -2.39 1.70
N LYS A 398 -10.93 -3.30 0.74
CA LYS A 398 -10.71 -3.05 -0.69
C LYS A 398 -11.72 -2.06 -1.29
N SER A 399 -12.99 -2.10 -0.89
CA SER A 399 -13.99 -1.11 -1.34
C SER A 399 -13.68 0.27 -0.75
N ILE A 400 -13.31 0.32 0.53
CA ILE A 400 -12.91 1.55 1.24
C ILE A 400 -11.72 2.20 0.51
N SER A 401 -10.70 1.40 0.14
CA SER A 401 -9.53 1.93 -0.59
C SER A 401 -9.90 2.57 -1.92
N TYR A 402 -10.86 2.00 -2.67
CA TYR A 402 -11.31 2.59 -3.93
C TYR A 402 -12.02 3.93 -3.71
N VAL A 403 -12.86 4.04 -2.69
CA VAL A 403 -13.52 5.32 -2.34
C VAL A 403 -12.45 6.37 -2.03
N LEU A 404 -11.53 6.07 -1.11
CA LEU A 404 -10.47 6.98 -0.69
C LEU A 404 -9.58 7.43 -1.85
N ARG A 405 -9.06 6.49 -2.67
CA ARG A 405 -8.20 6.80 -3.82
C ARG A 405 -8.91 7.65 -4.86
N SER A 406 -10.15 7.31 -5.18
CA SER A 406 -10.91 7.98 -6.24
C SER A 406 -11.28 9.41 -5.84
N LEU A 407 -11.76 9.60 -4.61
CA LEU A 407 -12.05 10.93 -4.07
C LEU A 407 -10.77 11.79 -4.01
N ASN A 408 -9.67 11.25 -3.47
CA ASN A 408 -8.42 11.98 -3.36
C ASN A 408 -7.82 12.35 -4.74
N LYS A 409 -7.91 11.47 -5.74
CA LYS A 409 -7.50 11.80 -7.12
C LYS A 409 -8.43 12.84 -7.75
N LEU A 410 -9.75 12.73 -7.56
CA LEU A 410 -10.70 13.67 -8.14
C LEU A 410 -10.55 15.06 -7.54
N LEU A 411 -10.35 15.16 -6.21
CA LEU A 411 -10.06 16.41 -5.50
C LEU A 411 -8.94 17.22 -6.17
N LYS A 412 -7.90 16.53 -6.66
CA LYS A 412 -6.73 17.15 -7.29
C LYS A 412 -6.93 17.47 -8.77
N ALA A 413 -7.70 16.64 -9.47
CA ALA A 413 -7.88 16.73 -10.91
C ALA A 413 -8.99 17.70 -11.33
N THR A 414 -10.08 17.79 -10.55
CA THR A 414 -11.23 18.65 -10.89
C THR A 414 -10.85 20.12 -10.83
N ASN A 415 -11.52 20.94 -11.66
CA ASN A 415 -11.44 22.39 -11.60
C ASN A 415 -12.60 23.02 -10.80
N SER A 416 -13.61 22.23 -10.41
CA SER A 416 -14.79 22.73 -9.69
C SER A 416 -14.48 22.98 -8.21
N ALA A 417 -14.52 24.24 -7.77
CA ALA A 417 -14.28 24.62 -6.37
C ALA A 417 -15.31 24.02 -5.40
N GLU A 418 -16.58 23.95 -5.82
CA GLU A 418 -17.65 23.32 -5.05
C GLU A 418 -17.40 21.83 -4.85
N MET A 419 -17.03 21.14 -5.94
CA MET A 419 -16.71 19.71 -5.90
C MET A 419 -15.49 19.45 -5.00
N LYS A 420 -14.44 20.26 -5.09
CA LYS A 420 -13.27 20.16 -4.20
C LYS A 420 -13.67 20.26 -2.73
N LYS A 421 -14.52 21.23 -2.38
CA LYS A 421 -14.99 21.43 -1.01
C LYS A 421 -15.80 20.21 -0.52
N SER A 422 -16.73 19.73 -1.35
CA SER A 422 -17.55 18.55 -1.05
C SER A 422 -16.68 17.30 -0.84
N ILE A 423 -15.79 17.00 -1.78
CA ILE A 423 -14.88 15.85 -1.71
C ILE A 423 -13.97 15.93 -0.48
N ASN A 424 -13.42 17.11 -0.18
CA ASN A 424 -12.53 17.27 0.96
C ASN A 424 -13.23 16.97 2.29
N ASN A 425 -14.51 17.36 2.43
CA ASN A 425 -15.30 17.01 3.61
C ASN A 425 -15.62 15.51 3.66
N GLN A 426 -15.97 14.92 2.51
CA GLN A 426 -16.29 13.50 2.42
C GLN A 426 -15.09 12.59 2.71
N LEU A 427 -13.89 12.95 2.27
CA LEU A 427 -12.68 12.17 2.55
C LEU A 427 -12.44 11.98 4.04
N THR A 428 -12.52 13.07 4.81
CA THR A 428 -12.39 13.07 6.27
C THR A 428 -13.49 12.21 6.90
N ASN A 429 -14.76 12.53 6.63
CA ASN A 429 -15.90 11.85 7.25
C ASN A 429 -15.94 10.36 6.88
N PHE A 430 -15.60 10.02 5.64
CA PHE A 430 -15.57 8.63 5.19
C PHE A 430 -14.44 7.84 5.83
N PHE A 431 -13.25 8.43 6.01
CA PHE A 431 -12.16 7.76 6.70
C PHE A 431 -12.55 7.45 8.15
N ASP A 432 -13.08 8.44 8.87
CA ASP A 432 -13.50 8.25 10.26
C ASP A 432 -14.61 7.20 10.38
N ALA A 433 -15.69 7.35 9.60
CA ALA A 433 -16.83 6.43 9.65
C ALA A 433 -16.49 5.01 9.21
N SER A 434 -15.58 4.82 8.24
CA SER A 434 -15.28 3.50 7.68
C SER A 434 -14.14 2.77 8.36
N ILE A 435 -13.18 3.48 8.98
CA ILE A 435 -11.99 2.90 9.60
C ILE A 435 -12.01 3.07 11.12
N ASN A 436 -12.16 4.31 11.61
CA ASN A 436 -12.03 4.63 13.03
C ASN A 436 -13.24 4.15 13.83
N ASP A 437 -14.45 4.53 13.41
CA ASP A 437 -15.69 4.20 14.12
C ASP A 437 -16.01 2.70 14.08
N THR A 438 -15.59 2.02 13.01
CA THR A 438 -15.78 0.57 12.85
C THR A 438 -14.70 -0.25 13.56
N GLY A 439 -13.58 0.40 13.93
CA GLY A 439 -12.38 -0.25 14.46
C GLY A 439 -11.78 -1.27 13.49
N LEU A 440 -11.89 -1.06 12.17
CA LEU A 440 -11.47 -2.02 11.14
C LEU A 440 -9.96 -2.33 11.18
N GLN A 441 -9.18 -1.50 11.86
CA GLN A 441 -7.82 -1.80 12.27
C GLN A 441 -7.64 -1.55 13.78
N THR A 442 -7.03 -2.50 14.47
CA THR A 442 -6.61 -2.31 15.87
C THR A 442 -5.32 -1.49 15.89
N PRO A 443 -5.23 -0.40 16.66
CA PRO A 443 -3.99 0.36 16.80
C PRO A 443 -2.88 -0.51 17.43
N PRO A 444 -1.61 -0.31 17.07
CA PRO A 444 -0.49 -0.95 17.74
C PRO A 444 -0.43 -0.64 19.26
N PRO A 445 0.09 -1.56 20.09
CA PRO A 445 0.36 -1.30 21.50
C PRO A 445 1.35 -0.14 21.68
N GLY A 446 1.21 0.59 22.79
CA GLY A 446 1.90 1.87 23.00
C GLY A 446 1.17 3.08 22.39
N ILE A 447 0.22 2.86 21.47
CA ILE A 447 -0.73 3.87 21.01
C ILE A 447 -2.02 3.67 21.81
N ASN A 448 -2.16 4.45 22.89
CA ASN A 448 -3.28 4.33 23.82
C ASN A 448 -4.63 4.41 23.07
N LYS A 449 -5.62 3.59 23.46
CA LYS A 449 -6.96 3.47 22.81
C LYS A 449 -7.74 4.79 22.73
N GLU A 450 -7.33 5.81 23.47
CA GLU A 450 -7.85 7.16 23.29
C GLU A 450 -7.19 7.79 22.06
N ILE A 451 -8.00 7.97 21.02
CA ILE A 451 -7.75 8.64 19.73
C ILE A 451 -7.03 10.02 19.85
N ASN A 452 -6.82 10.53 21.08
CA ASN A 452 -6.32 11.86 21.42
C ASN A 452 -5.01 11.96 22.22
N MET A 453 -4.18 10.91 22.36
CA MET A 453 -2.96 11.01 23.19
C MET A 453 -1.61 10.94 22.47
N PHE A 454 -1.48 11.45 21.25
CA PHE A 454 -0.14 11.71 20.68
C PHE A 454 0.55 12.98 21.22
N ARG A 455 -0.02 13.67 22.23
CA ARG A 455 0.62 14.85 22.84
C ARG A 455 1.74 14.51 23.83
N LYS A 456 1.89 13.25 24.24
CA LYS A 456 3.00 12.80 25.12
C LYS A 456 3.36 11.33 24.87
N SER A 457 4.12 11.03 23.81
CA SER A 457 4.89 9.77 23.80
C SER A 457 6.20 10.00 24.55
N ASN A 458 6.29 9.42 25.74
CA ASN A 458 7.60 9.14 26.34
C ASN A 458 8.28 8.09 25.44
N GLY A 459 9.24 8.53 24.62
CA GLY A 459 10.17 7.66 23.87
C GLY A 459 9.78 7.38 22.40
N GLU A 460 10.36 8.12 21.46
CA GLU A 460 10.19 7.94 20.00
C GLU A 460 10.65 6.55 19.49
N ALA A 461 11.56 5.89 20.19
CA ALA A 461 12.01 4.55 19.85
C ALA A 461 11.03 3.44 20.27
N SER A 462 10.09 3.70 21.20
CA SER A 462 9.26 2.64 21.78
C SER A 462 8.26 2.10 20.76
N ILE A 463 7.53 2.92 19.99
CA ILE A 463 6.41 2.45 19.15
C ILE A 463 6.85 1.46 18.06
N ILE A 464 7.95 1.74 17.36
CA ILE A 464 8.47 0.83 16.32
C ILE A 464 8.98 -0.46 16.96
N GLN A 465 9.69 -0.33 18.09
CA GLN A 465 10.18 -1.46 18.86
C GLN A 465 9.02 -2.29 19.43
N ASP A 466 7.94 -1.66 19.89
CA ASP A 466 6.72 -2.30 20.40
C ASP A 466 6.00 -3.07 19.29
N ILE A 467 5.96 -2.56 18.05
CA ILE A 467 5.40 -3.27 16.89
C ILE A 467 6.25 -4.49 16.53
N ILE A 468 7.57 -4.37 16.62
CA ILE A 468 8.55 -5.42 16.32
C ILE A 468 8.54 -6.50 17.42
N ASP A 469 8.55 -6.10 18.68
CA ASP A 469 8.67 -6.98 19.85
C ASP A 469 7.36 -7.67 20.22
N HIS A 470 6.22 -7.07 19.87
CA HIS A 470 4.96 -7.77 20.02
C HIS A 470 4.80 -8.86 18.97
N GLU A 471 4.70 -10.11 19.42
CA GLU A 471 4.41 -11.31 18.62
C GLU A 471 3.02 -11.30 17.92
N LYS A 472 2.32 -10.15 17.86
CA LYS A 472 0.97 -9.99 17.31
C LYS A 472 1.00 -9.43 15.89
N ALA A 473 0.15 -9.94 15.01
CA ALA A 473 -0.01 -9.40 13.66
C ALA A 473 -0.99 -8.22 13.62
N TYR A 474 -0.53 -7.05 13.15
CA TYR A 474 -1.34 -5.83 12.98
C TYR A 474 -1.86 -5.71 11.55
N VAL A 475 -2.87 -6.51 11.20
CA VAL A 475 -3.45 -6.51 9.86
C VAL A 475 -4.81 -5.82 9.79
N ILE A 476 -5.05 -5.15 8.67
CA ILE A 476 -6.33 -4.53 8.34
C ILE A 476 -7.37 -5.64 8.11
N GLU A 477 -8.52 -5.55 8.79
CA GLU A 477 -9.59 -6.54 8.61
C GLU A 477 -10.24 -6.47 7.22
N LYS A 478 -10.93 -7.55 6.82
CA LYS A 478 -11.51 -7.68 5.47
C LYS A 478 -12.63 -6.67 5.19
N GLY A 479 -13.34 -6.20 6.21
CA GLY A 479 -14.48 -5.28 6.05
C GLY A 479 -15.47 -5.31 7.20
N PHE A 480 -16.56 -4.57 7.04
CA PHE A 480 -17.66 -4.48 7.99
C PHE A 480 -19.03 -4.45 7.31
N LYS A 481 -20.05 -4.70 8.12
CA LYS A 481 -21.47 -4.61 7.80
C LYS A 481 -22.19 -3.82 8.90
N ILE A 482 -23.01 -2.84 8.52
CA ILE A 482 -23.93 -2.13 9.43
C ILE A 482 -25.34 -2.59 9.10
N ASN A 483 -26.00 -3.25 10.06
CA ASN A 483 -27.40 -3.64 9.91
C ASN A 483 -28.32 -2.44 10.19
N LYS A 484 -29.32 -2.20 9.34
CA LYS A 484 -30.21 -1.04 9.49
C LYS A 484 -31.15 -1.12 10.69
N ALA A 485 -31.46 -2.34 11.16
CA ALA A 485 -32.43 -2.55 12.24
C ALA A 485 -31.89 -2.15 13.63
N ASP A 486 -30.60 -2.37 13.87
CA ASP A 486 -29.96 -2.16 15.19
C ASP A 486 -28.75 -1.21 15.13
N LEU A 487 -28.39 -0.72 13.94
CA LEU A 487 -27.19 0.08 13.66
C LEU A 487 -25.90 -0.58 14.18
N LYS A 488 -25.93 -1.90 14.37
CA LYS A 488 -24.81 -2.64 14.94
C LYS A 488 -23.77 -2.90 13.86
N ILE A 489 -22.53 -2.54 14.18
CA ILE A 489 -21.37 -2.83 13.34
C ILE A 489 -20.96 -4.30 13.56
N ASN A 490 -21.05 -5.08 12.49
CA ASN A 490 -20.58 -6.46 12.44
C ASN A 490 -19.38 -6.50 11.49
N LYS A 491 -18.18 -6.70 12.04
CA LYS A 491 -16.99 -6.93 11.23
C LYS A 491 -17.09 -8.28 10.51
N TYR A 492 -16.51 -8.39 9.33
CA TYR A 492 -16.35 -9.67 8.64
C TYR A 492 -15.23 -10.49 9.35
N SER A 493 -15.43 -10.86 10.61
CA SER A 493 -14.45 -11.62 11.37
C SER A 493 -14.39 -13.07 10.88
N ASN A 494 -13.17 -13.62 10.85
CA ASN A 494 -12.75 -15.02 10.59
C ASN A 494 -11.94 -15.27 9.30
N GLU A 495 -11.72 -14.28 8.44
CA GLU A 495 -10.86 -14.44 7.25
C GLU A 495 -9.95 -13.24 7.01
N PHE A 496 -8.64 -13.46 7.07
CA PHE A 496 -7.64 -12.51 6.58
C PHE A 496 -7.52 -12.62 5.06
N SER A 497 -7.53 -11.47 4.37
CA SER A 497 -7.22 -11.39 2.94
C SER A 497 -6.09 -10.40 2.72
N CYS A 498 -4.95 -10.92 2.27
CA CYS A 498 -3.76 -10.13 1.96
C CYS A 498 -4.08 -9.03 0.93
N GLU A 499 -4.83 -9.37 -0.12
CA GLU A 499 -5.26 -8.41 -1.14
C GLU A 499 -6.00 -7.21 -0.52
N HIS A 500 -6.98 -7.47 0.36
CA HIS A 500 -7.81 -6.43 0.95
C HIS A 500 -7.00 -5.50 1.86
N ALA A 501 -6.15 -6.08 2.69
CA ALA A 501 -5.29 -5.33 3.60
C ALA A 501 -4.28 -4.45 2.82
N LEU A 502 -3.65 -5.00 1.78
CA LEU A 502 -2.68 -4.26 0.96
C LEU A 502 -3.32 -3.11 0.17
N PHE A 503 -4.55 -3.28 -0.33
CA PHE A 503 -5.29 -2.20 -0.99
C PHE A 503 -5.60 -1.05 -0.04
N ALA A 504 -6.04 -1.35 1.17
CA ALA A 504 -6.32 -0.33 2.18
C ALA A 504 -5.04 0.39 2.62
N SER A 505 -3.94 -0.34 2.89
CA SER A 505 -2.65 0.27 3.20
C SER A 505 -2.15 1.19 2.09
N ASP A 506 -2.19 0.76 0.84
CA ASP A 506 -1.74 1.58 -0.29
C ASP A 506 -2.52 2.90 -0.40
N ALA A 507 -3.85 2.85 -0.22
CA ALA A 507 -4.69 4.05 -0.21
C ALA A 507 -4.34 4.99 0.96
N MET A 508 -4.18 4.44 2.17
CA MET A 508 -3.85 5.20 3.37
C MET A 508 -2.45 5.83 3.29
N LEU A 509 -1.45 5.07 2.82
CA LEU A 509 -0.10 5.57 2.59
C LEU A 509 -0.09 6.70 1.57
N THR A 510 -0.80 6.53 0.45
CA THR A 510 -0.93 7.55 -0.59
C THR A 510 -1.55 8.82 -0.02
N MET A 511 -2.65 8.71 0.73
CA MET A 511 -3.27 9.85 1.40
C MET A 511 -2.31 10.56 2.37
N ALA A 512 -1.53 9.81 3.15
CA ALA A 512 -0.58 10.36 4.10
C ALA A 512 0.60 11.08 3.40
N MET A 513 1.18 10.46 2.36
CA MET A 513 2.29 11.02 1.59
C MET A 513 1.90 12.32 0.89
N GLU A 514 0.68 12.37 0.36
CA GLU A 514 0.20 13.50 -0.44
C GLU A 514 -0.40 14.62 0.42
N GLY A 515 -0.80 14.34 1.67
CA GLY A 515 -1.21 15.35 2.63
C GLY A 515 -0.09 16.32 3.02
N ASN A 516 1.17 16.05 2.64
CA ASN A 516 2.31 16.96 2.84
C ASN A 516 2.37 18.10 1.81
N LEU A 517 1.46 18.14 0.83
CA LEU A 517 1.44 19.14 -0.25
C LEU A 517 0.41 20.26 -0.06
N ILE A 518 -0.24 20.34 1.10
CA ILE A 518 -1.18 21.43 1.44
C ILE A 518 -0.82 21.96 2.83
N LEU A 519 0.15 22.87 2.87
CA LEU A 519 0.33 23.87 3.93
C LEU A 519 0.37 25.25 3.26
#